data_AF-A0A7S2H6A6-F1
#
_entry.id   AF-A0A7S2H6A6-F1
#
_cell.length_a   1.000
_cell.length_b   1.000
_cell.length_c   1.000
_cell.angle_alpha   90.00
_cell.angle_beta   90.00
_cell.angle_gamma   90.00
#
_symmetry.space_group_name_H-M   'P 1'
#
loop_
_entity.id
_entity.type
_entity.pdbx_description
1 polymer ?
#
loop_
_entity_poly.entity_id
_entity_poly.type
_entity_poly.pdbx_seq_one_letter_code
_entity_poly.pdbx_strand_id
1 'polypeptide(L)'
;ASMASAKMDRYADNSLGNVTGSNSVNVFLGLGLPWLIAAIYWDNASGATLEAWRGKYSEELPEVVEKFKHGVFVVPAGSLGVSVTTFVVTATVCLLTLGLRRFVVGGELGGPATSKYATSVFFVFMWLAYIVVSVTA
;
A
#
# COMPACT_ATOMS: atom_id res chain seq x y z
N ALA A 1 -8.99 -4.24 18.74
CA ALA A 1 -7.71 -4.95 18.89
C ALA A 1 -6.55 -3.98 19.21
N SER A 2 -6.17 -3.07 18.31
CA SER A 2 -4.95 -2.23 18.49
C SER A 2 -4.96 -1.31 19.73
N MET A 3 -6.11 -0.76 20.12
CA MET A 3 -6.21 0.04 21.35
C MET A 3 -6.03 -0.81 22.62
N ALA A 4 -6.52 -2.05 22.60
CA ALA A 4 -6.41 -2.96 23.74
C ALA A 4 -4.96 -3.43 23.91
N SER A 5 -4.28 -3.82 22.82
CA SER A 5 -2.85 -4.15 22.85
C SER A 5 -2.00 -2.97 23.34
N ALA A 6 -2.35 -1.74 22.96
CA ALA A 6 -1.59 -0.54 23.36
C ALA A 6 -1.65 -0.26 24.86
N LYS A 7 -2.70 -0.72 25.55
CA LYS A 7 -2.89 -0.54 26.99
C LYS A 7 -2.29 -1.69 27.81
N MET A 8 -2.18 -2.87 27.22
CA MET A 8 -1.73 -4.09 27.91
C MET A 8 -0.21 -4.28 27.86
N ASP A 9 0.48 -3.61 26.93
CA ASP A 9 1.92 -3.74 26.73
C ASP A 9 2.68 -2.45 27.06
N ARG A 10 3.94 -2.61 27.47
CA ARG A 10 4.84 -1.51 27.80
C ARG A 10 5.23 -0.67 26.57
N TYR A 11 5.31 -1.29 25.40
CA TYR A 11 5.66 -0.65 24.12
C TYR A 11 4.51 -0.79 23.13
N ALA A 12 4.46 0.08 22.11
CA ALA A 12 3.37 0.05 21.14
C ALA A 12 3.57 -0.99 20.03
N ASP A 13 4.67 -1.73 20.07
CA ASP A 13 5.08 -2.75 19.07
C ASP A 13 3.90 -3.66 18.66
N ASN A 14 3.18 -4.24 19.62
CA ASN A 14 2.03 -5.12 19.34
C ASN A 14 0.86 -4.40 18.65
N SER A 15 0.67 -3.12 18.97
CA SER A 15 -0.41 -2.30 18.39
C SER A 15 -0.06 -1.86 16.97
N LEU A 16 1.19 -1.44 16.76
CA LEU A 16 1.73 -1.10 15.44
C LEU A 16 1.75 -2.33 14.53
N GLY A 17 2.16 -3.48 15.05
CA GLY A 17 2.12 -4.77 14.37
C GLY A 17 0.70 -5.17 14.00
N ASN A 18 -0.27 -4.99 14.90
CA ASN A 18 -1.67 -5.32 14.58
C ASN A 18 -2.27 -4.42 13.49
N VAL A 19 -2.03 -3.10 13.55
CA VAL A 19 -2.51 -2.17 12.49
C VAL A 19 -1.83 -2.46 11.16
N THR A 20 -0.51 -2.61 11.17
CA THR A 20 0.27 -2.83 9.94
C THR A 20 -0.05 -4.19 9.34
N GLY A 21 -0.13 -5.23 10.17
CA GLY A 21 -0.43 -6.60 9.75
C GLY A 21 -1.84 -6.74 9.16
N SER A 22 -2.86 -6.23 9.84
CA SER A 22 -4.24 -6.29 9.32
C SER A 22 -4.41 -5.50 8.02
N ASN A 23 -3.80 -4.32 7.91
CA ASN A 23 -3.81 -3.55 6.66
C ASN A 23 -3.04 -4.26 5.54
N SER A 24 -1.90 -4.89 5.85
CA SER A 24 -1.12 -5.65 4.86
C SER A 24 -1.92 -6.82 4.31
N VAL A 25 -2.63 -7.56 5.17
CA VAL A 25 -3.51 -8.65 4.74
C VAL A 25 -4.61 -8.16 3.82
N ASN A 26 -5.24 -7.01 4.13
CA ASN A 26 -6.27 -6.43 3.28
C ASN A 26 -5.73 -6.06 1.88
N VAL A 27 -4.49 -5.57 1.79
CA VAL A 27 -3.87 -5.23 0.50
C VAL A 27 -3.46 -6.49 -0.25
N PHE A 28 -2.70 -7.39 0.38
CA PHE A 28 -2.16 -8.57 -0.30
C PHE A 28 -3.24 -9.59 -0.66
N LEU A 29 -4.17 -9.88 0.26
CA LEU A 29 -5.25 -10.82 -0.03
C LEU A 29 -6.41 -10.14 -0.78
N GLY A 30 -6.75 -8.90 -0.44
CA GLY A 30 -7.87 -8.21 -1.06
C GLY A 30 -7.60 -7.76 -2.49
N LEU A 31 -6.40 -7.21 -2.78
CA LEU A 31 -6.03 -6.73 -4.11
C LEU A 31 -5.05 -7.68 -4.82
N GLY A 32 -4.08 -8.22 -4.09
CA GLY A 32 -3.03 -9.07 -4.68
C GLY A 32 -3.53 -10.42 -5.19
N LEU A 33 -4.42 -11.10 -4.45
CA LEU A 33 -4.93 -12.41 -4.86
C LEU A 33 -5.75 -12.36 -6.16
N PRO A 34 -6.71 -11.43 -6.33
CA PRO A 34 -7.38 -11.26 -7.63
C PRO A 34 -6.42 -10.96 -8.77
N TRP A 35 -5.38 -10.14 -8.54
CA TRP A 35 -4.36 -9.85 -9.56
C TRP A 35 -3.56 -11.10 -9.95
N LEU A 36 -3.18 -11.92 -8.97
CA LEU A 36 -2.49 -13.19 -9.23
C LEU A 36 -3.37 -14.14 -10.05
N ILE A 37 -4.64 -14.30 -9.66
CA ILE A 37 -5.59 -15.14 -10.38
C ILE A 37 -5.77 -14.62 -11.82
N ALA A 38 -5.90 -13.31 -12.01
CA ALA A 38 -6.01 -12.71 -13.33
C ALA A 38 -4.75 -12.94 -14.17
N ALA A 39 -3.55 -12.80 -13.59
CA ALA A 39 -2.29 -13.08 -14.27
C ALA A 39 -2.22 -14.52 -14.79
N ILE A 40 -2.58 -15.51 -13.95
CA ILE A 40 -2.62 -16.92 -14.35
C ILE A 40 -3.69 -17.16 -15.42
N TYR A 41 -4.89 -16.59 -15.25
CA TYR A 41 -5.98 -16.76 -16.19
C TYR A 41 -5.62 -16.26 -17.59
N TRP A 42 -5.05 -15.07 -17.69
CA TRP A 42 -4.71 -14.46 -18.98
C TRP A 42 -3.46 -15.07 -19.64
N ASP A 43 -2.53 -15.61 -18.86
CA ASP A 43 -1.38 -16.38 -19.38
C ASP A 43 -1.79 -17.72 -20.00
N ASN A 44 -2.93 -18.27 -19.55
CA ASN A 44 -3.51 -19.51 -20.06
C ASN A 44 -4.68 -19.27 -21.03
N ALA A 45 -4.86 -18.04 -21.53
CA ALA A 45 -5.92 -17.73 -22.47
C ALA A 45 -5.71 -18.49 -23.80
N SER A 46 -6.80 -19.06 -24.33
CA SER A 46 -6.77 -19.83 -25.58
C SER A 46 -8.07 -19.68 -26.37
N GLY A 47 -8.03 -20.07 -27.65
CA GLY A 47 -9.18 -20.02 -28.56
C GLY A 47 -9.81 -18.62 -28.63
N ALA A 48 -11.14 -18.57 -28.56
CA ALA A 48 -11.92 -17.33 -28.66
C ALA A 48 -11.52 -16.27 -27.62
N THR A 49 -11.11 -16.67 -26.41
CA THR A 49 -10.68 -15.74 -25.36
C THR A 49 -9.39 -15.01 -25.74
N LEU A 50 -8.44 -15.74 -26.32
CA LEU A 50 -7.18 -15.16 -26.78
C LEU A 50 -7.39 -14.24 -27.98
N GLU A 51 -8.27 -14.62 -28.91
CA GLU A 51 -8.64 -13.77 -30.04
C GLU A 51 -9.28 -12.46 -29.60
N ALA A 52 -10.22 -12.52 -28.63
CA ALA A 52 -10.82 -11.33 -28.03
C ALA A 52 -9.78 -10.45 -27.32
N TRP A 53 -8.84 -11.05 -26.59
CA TRP A 53 -7.74 -10.31 -25.94
C TRP A 53 -6.84 -9.61 -26.97
N ARG A 54 -6.48 -10.30 -28.06
CA ARG A 54 -5.67 -9.72 -29.13
C ARG A 54 -6.39 -8.56 -29.81
N GLY A 55 -7.67 -8.72 -30.15
CA GLY A 55 -8.47 -7.65 -30.76
C GLY A 55 -8.59 -6.41 -29.88
N LYS A 56 -8.57 -6.59 -28.54
CA LYS A 56 -8.61 -5.47 -27.60
C LYS A 56 -7.30 -4.67 -27.58
N TYR A 57 -6.14 -5.33 -27.62
CA TYR A 57 -4.84 -4.68 -27.40
C TYR A 57 -3.98 -4.54 -28.65
N SER A 58 -4.42 -5.05 -29.81
CA SER A 58 -3.62 -5.03 -31.05
C SER A 58 -3.30 -3.62 -31.54
N GLU A 59 -4.19 -2.66 -31.32
CA GLU A 59 -3.99 -1.27 -31.72
C GLU A 59 -3.26 -0.46 -30.64
N GLU A 60 -3.61 -0.68 -29.37
CA GLU A 60 -3.09 0.10 -28.24
C GLU A 60 -1.68 -0.33 -27.81
N LEU A 61 -1.38 -1.64 -27.86
CA LEU A 61 -0.14 -2.24 -27.34
C LEU A 61 0.42 -3.32 -28.29
N PRO A 62 0.81 -2.96 -29.53
CA PRO A 62 1.24 -3.92 -30.55
C PRO A 62 2.45 -4.76 -30.10
N GLU A 63 3.44 -4.13 -29.45
CA GLU A 63 4.64 -4.81 -28.94
C GLU A 63 4.31 -5.88 -27.88
N VAL A 64 3.31 -5.63 -27.04
CA VAL A 64 2.88 -6.56 -26.00
C VAL A 64 2.18 -7.78 -26.62
N VAL A 65 1.31 -7.54 -27.61
CA VAL A 65 0.58 -8.60 -28.32
C VAL A 65 1.51 -9.50 -29.14
N GLU A 66 2.58 -8.93 -29.69
CA GLU A 66 3.62 -9.69 -30.39
C GLU A 66 4.47 -10.53 -29.42
N LYS A 67 4.88 -9.94 -28.30
CA LYS A 67 5.71 -10.59 -27.29
C LYS A 67 4.98 -11.73 -26.56
N PHE A 68 3.71 -11.53 -26.20
CA PHE A 68 2.94 -12.48 -25.39
C PHE A 68 1.90 -13.22 -26.22
N LYS A 69 2.31 -14.35 -26.80
CA LYS A 69 1.44 -15.11 -27.71
C LYS A 69 0.26 -15.80 -27.02
N HIS A 70 0.36 -16.07 -25.73
CA HIS A 70 -0.69 -16.73 -24.94
C HIS A 70 -1.61 -15.75 -24.21
N GLY A 71 -1.47 -14.45 -24.47
CA GLY A 71 -2.15 -13.40 -23.70
C GLY A 71 -1.36 -13.08 -22.43
N VAL A 72 -1.66 -11.92 -21.85
CA VAL A 72 -1.07 -11.49 -20.58
C VAL A 72 -2.05 -10.56 -19.86
N PHE A 73 -1.99 -10.57 -18.52
CA PHE A 73 -2.75 -9.61 -17.73
C PHE A 73 -2.12 -8.22 -17.84
N VAL A 74 -2.78 -7.34 -18.59
CA VAL A 74 -2.35 -5.96 -18.82
C VAL A 74 -2.96 -5.05 -17.76
N VAL A 75 -2.11 -4.31 -17.03
CA VAL A 75 -2.53 -3.31 -16.06
C VAL A 75 -1.85 -1.97 -16.39
N PRO A 76 -2.61 -0.88 -16.61
CA PRO A 76 -2.01 0.44 -16.80
C PRO A 76 -1.34 0.91 -15.51
N ALA A 77 -0.10 1.40 -15.61
CA ALA A 77 0.68 1.80 -14.45
C ALA A 77 0.11 3.05 -13.73
N GLY A 78 -0.62 3.92 -14.45
CA GLY A 78 -1.21 5.15 -13.88
C GLY A 78 -0.20 5.98 -13.07
N SER A 79 -0.65 6.56 -11.95
CA SER A 79 0.20 7.28 -10.99
C SER A 79 0.73 6.39 -9.84
N LEU A 80 0.77 5.07 -10.06
CA LEU A 80 1.19 4.10 -9.03
C LEU A 80 2.59 4.42 -8.49
N GLY A 81 3.54 4.79 -9.36
CA GLY A 81 4.91 5.10 -8.95
C GLY A 81 5.01 6.28 -7.99
N VAL A 82 4.25 7.35 -8.23
CA VAL A 82 4.23 8.55 -7.36
C VAL A 82 3.59 8.23 -6.02
N SER A 83 2.48 7.51 -6.04
CA SER A 83 1.76 7.07 -4.83
C SER A 83 2.64 6.18 -3.94
N VAL A 84 3.32 5.19 -4.54
CA VAL A 84 4.23 4.27 -3.81
C VAL A 84 5.42 5.02 -3.22
N THR A 85 6.04 5.92 -3.99
CA THR A 85 7.20 6.71 -3.51
C THR A 85 6.79 7.60 -2.33
N THR A 86 5.66 8.30 -2.44
CA THR A 86 5.13 9.18 -1.39
C THR A 86 4.78 8.38 -0.14
N PHE A 87 4.17 7.20 -0.30
CA PHE A 87 3.87 6.28 0.79
C PHE A 87 5.14 5.89 1.55
N VAL A 88 6.20 5.46 0.84
CA VAL A 88 7.46 5.03 1.46
C VAL A 88 8.10 6.17 2.25
N VAL A 89 8.19 7.37 1.68
CA VAL A 89 8.75 8.54 2.38
C VAL A 89 7.95 8.85 3.65
N THR A 90 6.62 8.90 3.53
CA THR A 90 5.71 9.19 4.66
C THR A 90 5.82 8.13 5.75
N ALA A 91 5.90 6.85 5.37
CA ALA A 91 6.07 5.73 6.28
C ALA A 91 7.42 5.78 7.01
N THR A 92 8.52 6.08 6.31
CA THR A 92 9.84 6.23 6.91
C THR A 92 9.85 7.36 7.94
N VAL A 93 9.32 8.54 7.60
CA VAL A 93 9.25 9.67 8.53
C VAL A 93 8.38 9.33 9.75
N CYS A 94 7.25 8.64 9.55
CA CYS A 94 6.39 8.17 10.64
C CYS A 94 7.13 7.21 11.60
N LEU A 95 7.79 6.17 11.07
CA LEU A 95 8.53 5.19 11.86
C LEU A 95 9.72 5.82 12.59
N LEU A 96 10.46 6.71 11.93
CA LEU A 96 11.54 7.46 12.57
C LEU A 96 11.03 8.34 13.71
N THR A 97 9.89 9.02 13.52
CA THR A 97 9.26 9.84 14.57
C THR A 97 8.86 8.99 15.77
N LEU A 98 8.25 7.82 15.55
CA LEU A 98 7.90 6.89 16.63
C LEU A 98 9.15 6.34 17.34
N GLY A 99 10.17 5.95 16.58
CA GLY A 99 11.45 5.50 17.11
C GLY A 99 12.14 6.56 17.96
N LEU A 100 12.22 7.80 17.48
CA LEU A 100 12.78 8.93 18.25
C LEU A 100 11.99 9.21 19.52
N ARG A 101 10.65 9.14 19.46
CA ARG A 101 9.79 9.29 20.66
C ARG A 101 10.04 8.20 21.70
N ARG A 102 10.34 6.97 21.28
CA ARG A 102 10.74 5.89 22.20
C ARG A 102 11.96 6.28 23.03
N PHE A 103 12.94 6.94 22.43
CA PHE A 103 14.17 7.35 23.12
C PHE A 103 14.05 8.67 23.90
N VAL A 104 13.36 9.67 23.36
CA VAL A 104 13.28 11.02 23.97
C VAL A 104 12.17 11.13 25.00
N VAL A 105 11.00 10.53 24.74
CA VAL A 105 9.81 10.64 25.60
C VAL A 105 9.62 9.38 26.46
N GLY A 106 10.27 8.27 26.08
CA GLY A 106 10.08 6.97 26.73
C GLY A 106 8.81 6.24 26.27
N GLY A 107 8.14 6.72 25.22
CA GLY A 107 6.91 6.11 24.70
C GLY A 107 6.54 6.54 23.28
N GLU A 108 6.05 5.60 22.48
CA GLU A 108 5.77 5.78 21.04
C GLU A 108 4.39 6.42 20.77
N LEU A 109 3.33 5.93 21.44
CA LEU A 109 1.96 6.43 21.28
C LEU A 109 1.48 7.29 22.46
N GLY A 110 2.15 7.20 23.61
CA GLY A 110 1.79 7.87 24.86
C GLY A 110 2.72 9.05 25.23
N GLY A 111 2.82 9.33 26.52
CA GLY A 111 3.62 10.43 27.06
C GLY A 111 2.79 11.66 27.46
N PRO A 112 3.46 12.78 27.80
CA PRO A 112 2.80 14.02 28.21
C PRO A 112 1.75 14.48 27.19
N ALA A 113 0.66 15.08 27.66
CA ALA A 113 -0.49 15.43 26.82
C ALA A 113 -0.09 16.26 25.59
N THR A 114 0.75 17.29 25.78
CA THR A 114 1.23 18.14 24.69
C THR A 114 1.99 17.34 23.63
N SER A 115 2.90 16.43 24.04
CA SER A 115 3.73 15.63 23.13
C SER A 115 2.90 14.64 22.30
N LYS A 116 1.97 13.92 22.94
CA LYS A 116 1.13 12.94 22.23
C LYS A 116 0.19 13.62 21.23
N TYR A 117 -0.45 14.74 21.61
CA TYR A 117 -1.37 15.45 20.72
C TYR A 117 -0.62 16.14 19.57
N ALA A 118 0.52 16.78 19.84
CA ALA A 118 1.34 17.38 18.79
C ALA A 118 1.76 16.35 17.73
N THR A 119 2.22 15.17 18.16
CA THR A 119 2.60 14.10 17.22
C THR A 119 1.40 13.54 16.47
N SER A 120 0.24 13.39 17.13
CA SER A 120 -0.99 12.96 16.45
C SER A 120 -1.42 13.94 15.36
N VAL A 121 -1.40 15.24 15.63
CA VAL A 121 -1.73 16.28 14.64
C VAL A 121 -0.75 16.24 13.46
N PHE A 122 0.55 16.09 13.75
CA PHE A 122 1.57 15.94 12.71
C PHE A 122 1.32 14.73 11.80
N PHE A 123 0.96 13.57 12.37
CA PHE A 123 0.63 12.37 11.56
C PHE A 123 -0.66 12.50 10.76
N VAL A 124 -1.68 13.18 11.30
CA VAL A 124 -2.89 13.49 10.53
C VAL A 124 -2.56 14.42 9.36
N PHE A 125 -1.72 15.42 9.57
CA PHE A 125 -1.25 16.29 8.50
C PHE A 125 -0.47 15.52 7.43
N MET A 126 0.47 14.65 7.82
CA MET A 126 1.20 13.79 6.88
C MET A 126 0.26 12.88 6.08
N TRP A 127 -0.77 12.34 6.71
CA TRP A 127 -1.77 11.51 6.04
C TRP A 127 -2.58 12.30 4.99
N LEU A 128 -3.01 13.52 5.34
CA LEU A 128 -3.70 14.41 4.39
C LEU A 128 -2.79 14.79 3.22
N ALA A 129 -1.52 15.12 3.48
CA ALA A 129 -0.55 15.44 2.44
C ALA A 129 -0.33 14.24 1.50
N TYR A 130 -0.22 13.02 2.04
CA TYR A 130 -0.14 11.80 1.25
C TYR A 130 -1.37 11.63 0.34
N ILE A 131 -2.59 11.84 0.85
CA ILE A 131 -3.82 11.73 0.06
C ILE A 131 -3.82 12.74 -1.08
N VAL A 132 -3.49 14.00 -0.79
CA VAL A 132 -3.48 15.06 -1.81
C VAL A 132 -2.51 14.68 -2.93
N VAL A 133 -1.25 14.37 -2.59
CA VAL A 133 -0.23 14.01 -3.58
C VAL A 133 -0.65 12.78 -4.39
N SER A 134 -1.18 11.74 -3.74
CA SER A 134 -1.52 10.47 -4.42
C SER A 134 -2.76 10.57 -5.30
N VAL A 135 -3.66 11.54 -5.06
CA VAL A 135 -4.87 11.74 -5.86
C VAL A 135 -4.64 12.76 -6.98
N THR A 136 -3.77 13.76 -6.77
CA THR A 136 -3.55 14.83 -7.76
C THR A 136 -2.42 14.55 -8.76
N ALA A 137 -1.54 13.59 -8.46
CA ALA A 137 -0.44 13.18 -9.33
C ALA A 137 -0.83 11.95 -10.16
#